data_AF-A0A5J5W7X3-F1
#
_entry.id   AF-A0A5J5W7X3-F1
#
_cell.length_a   1.000
_cell.length_b   1.000
_cell.length_c   1.000
_cell.angle_alpha   90.00
_cell.angle_beta   90.00
_cell.angle_gamma   90.00
#
_symmetry.space_group_name_H-M   'P 1'
#
loop_
_entity.id
_entity.type
_entity.pdbx_description
1 polymer ?
#
loop_
_entity_poly.entity_id
_entity_poly.type
_entity_poly.pdbx_seq_one_letter_code
_entity_poly.pdbx_strand_id
1 'polypeptide(L)'
;MSNAHVNTISGSSKLIEGSQRAIILLPKGTKFIIDDALYSTKSQRNLLSFKDIRLNGYNIETMNEKNVEYLYITNVECGKKYILERLPTFSSGLYYAHISAIESYVTTN
;
A
#
# COMPACT_ATOMS: atom_id res chain seq x y z
N MET A 1 -11.28 -2.76 21.58
CA MET A 1 -10.31 -3.02 20.49
C MET A 1 -9.29 -4.03 20.99
N SER A 2 -9.27 -5.24 20.42
CA SER A 2 -8.21 -6.21 20.73
C SER A 2 -6.94 -5.77 20.03
N ASN A 3 -5.82 -5.71 20.74
CA ASN A 3 -4.53 -5.46 20.12
C ASN A 3 -4.28 -6.53 19.06
N ALA A 4 -4.22 -6.14 17.79
CA ALA A 4 -3.86 -7.07 16.74
C ALA A 4 -2.37 -7.40 16.88
N HIS A 5 -2.05 -8.68 16.94
CA HIS A 5 -0.67 -9.13 16.90
C HIS A 5 -0.24 -9.32 15.45
N VAL A 6 0.93 -8.76 15.11
CA VAL A 6 1.56 -8.99 13.81
C VAL A 6 2.79 -9.85 14.04
N ASN A 7 2.89 -10.94 13.28
CA ASN A 7 4.06 -11.78 13.29
C ASN A 7 5.14 -11.15 12.41
N THR A 8 6.30 -10.92 13.01
CA THR A 8 7.52 -10.51 12.31
C THR A 8 8.51 -11.65 12.33
N ILE A 9 9.62 -11.53 11.60
CA ILE A 9 10.72 -12.52 11.67
C ILE A 9 11.31 -12.66 13.08
N SER A 10 11.14 -11.64 13.93
CA SER A 10 11.57 -11.65 15.34
C SER A 10 10.52 -12.21 16.29
N GLY A 11 9.37 -12.66 15.77
CA GLY A 11 8.24 -13.17 16.55
C GLY A 11 7.01 -12.25 16.51
N SER A 12 5.99 -12.64 17.29
CA SER A 12 4.76 -11.85 17.46
C SER A 12 5.05 -10.53 18.16
N SER A 13 4.55 -9.44 17.61
CA SER A 13 4.71 -8.11 18.16
C SER A 13 3.38 -7.41 18.31
N LYS A 14 3.26 -6.62 19.39
CA LYS A 14 2.07 -5.83 19.74
C LYS A 14 2.22 -4.40 19.20
N LEU A 15 2.47 -4.29 17.89
CA LEU A 15 2.71 -3.00 17.23
C LEU A 15 1.42 -2.27 16.84
N ILE A 16 0.31 -3.00 16.73
CA ILE A 16 -0.94 -2.47 16.18
C ILE A 16 -1.81 -1.92 17.29
N GLU A 17 -2.16 -0.65 17.15
CA GLU A 17 -2.93 0.13 18.11
C GLU A 17 -4.40 0.23 17.71
N GLY A 18 -4.71 -0.01 16.43
CA GLY A 18 -6.06 -0.09 15.93
C GLY A 18 -6.11 -0.67 14.52
N SER A 19 -7.30 -1.01 14.05
CA SER A 19 -7.53 -1.28 12.63
C SER A 19 -8.84 -0.68 12.17
N GLN A 20 -8.86 -0.22 10.92
CA GLN A 20 -10.03 0.38 10.31
C GLN A 20 -9.91 0.35 8.78
N ARG A 21 -11.03 0.52 8.10
CA ARG A 21 -11.03 0.78 6.66
C ARG A 21 -10.29 2.09 6.37
N ALA A 22 -9.36 2.05 5.41
CA ALA A 22 -8.63 3.22 4.95
C ALA A 22 -8.82 3.41 3.44
N ILE A 23 -8.87 4.67 3.03
CA ILE A 23 -8.85 5.07 1.62
C ILE A 23 -7.61 5.92 1.38
N ILE A 24 -6.73 5.43 0.50
CA ILE A 24 -5.49 6.13 0.14
C ILE A 24 -5.50 6.47 -1.35
N LEU A 25 -4.88 7.59 -1.70
CA LEU A 25 -4.57 7.98 -3.07
C LEU A 25 -3.07 7.87 -3.29
N LEU A 26 -2.70 7.25 -4.41
CA LEU A 26 -1.34 7.28 -4.93
C LEU A 26 -1.08 8.56 -5.75
N PRO A 27 0.18 8.87 -6.09
CA PRO A 27 0.55 10.16 -6.69
C PRO A 27 -0.22 10.56 -7.95
N LYS A 28 -0.61 9.61 -8.81
CA LYS A 28 -1.41 9.89 -10.01
C LYS A 28 -2.92 9.82 -9.77
N GLY A 29 -3.36 9.80 -8.51
CA GLY A 29 -4.76 9.77 -8.12
C GLY A 29 -5.37 8.38 -8.10
N THR A 30 -4.58 7.31 -8.23
CA THR A 30 -5.11 5.94 -8.15
C THR A 30 -5.59 5.68 -6.73
N LYS A 31 -6.89 5.39 -6.61
CA LYS A 31 -7.56 5.15 -5.33
C LYS A 31 -7.44 3.69 -4.92
N PHE A 32 -7.10 3.48 -3.65
CA PHE A 32 -7.12 2.19 -2.98
C PHE A 32 -8.07 2.23 -1.81
N ILE A 33 -8.87 1.18 -1.69
CA ILE A 33 -9.73 0.89 -0.56
C ILE A 33 -9.11 -0.32 0.16
N ILE A 34 -8.76 -0.13 1.43
CA ILE A 34 -8.18 -1.18 2.28
C ILE A 34 -9.16 -1.41 3.42
N ASP A 35 -9.84 -2.55 3.44
CA ASP A 35 -10.94 -2.78 4.39
C ASP A 35 -10.47 -2.99 5.83
N ASP A 36 -9.28 -3.55 6.04
CA ASP A 36 -8.67 -3.77 7.37
C ASP A 36 -7.24 -3.22 7.41
N ALA A 37 -7.11 -1.89 7.36
CA ALA A 37 -5.82 -1.24 7.49
C ALA A 37 -5.41 -1.20 8.97
N LEU A 38 -4.18 -1.64 9.25
CA LEU A 38 -3.64 -1.67 10.61
C LEU A 38 -2.89 -0.36 10.91
N TYR A 39 -3.22 0.26 12.05
CA TYR A 39 -2.60 1.50 12.50
C TYR A 39 -1.53 1.23 13.57
N SER A 40 -0.38 1.87 13.42
CA SER A 40 0.71 1.84 14.38
C SER A 40 1.39 3.22 14.40
N THR A 41 1.27 3.96 15.51
CA THR A 41 1.92 5.28 15.67
C THR A 41 3.45 5.19 15.61
N LYS A 42 4.01 4.01 15.91
CA LYS A 42 5.46 3.76 15.89
C LYS A 42 6.01 3.54 14.48
N SER A 43 5.15 3.34 13.48
CA SER A 43 5.61 3.09 12.12
C SER A 43 5.87 4.41 11.38
N GLN A 44 7.11 4.61 10.95
CA GLN A 44 7.49 5.78 10.13
C GLN A 44 7.03 5.66 8.68
N ARG A 45 6.73 4.45 8.21
CA ARG A 45 6.32 4.15 6.84
C ARG A 45 5.17 3.14 6.86
N ASN A 46 4.30 3.21 5.87
CA ASN A 46 3.23 2.24 5.69
C ASN A 46 3.70 1.11 4.79
N LEU A 47 3.22 -0.11 5.06
CA LEU A 47 3.37 -1.25 4.16
C LEU A 47 2.04 -1.47 3.44
N LEU A 48 2.09 -1.64 2.12
CA LEU A 48 0.93 -1.97 1.31
C LEU A 48 1.05 -3.44 0.90
N SER A 49 0.06 -4.25 1.26
CA SER A 49 0.09 -5.66 0.90
C SER A 49 -0.26 -5.84 -0.58
N PHE A 50 0.37 -6.82 -1.23
CA PHE A 50 -0.02 -7.19 -2.60
C PHE A 50 -1.49 -7.63 -2.68
N LYS A 51 -2.01 -8.24 -1.60
CA LYS A 51 -3.42 -8.65 -1.51
C LYS A 51 -4.34 -7.45 -1.68
N ASP A 52 -4.07 -6.34 -0.98
CA ASP A 52 -4.89 -5.13 -1.09
C ASP A 52 -4.87 -4.56 -2.51
N ILE A 53 -3.73 -4.65 -3.20
CA ILE A 53 -3.62 -4.20 -4.59
C ILE A 53 -4.53 -5.04 -5.51
N ARG A 54 -4.50 -6.36 -5.35
CA ARG A 54 -5.35 -7.28 -6.13
C ARG A 54 -6.84 -7.11 -5.83
N LEU A 55 -7.20 -6.87 -4.57
CA LEU A 55 -8.59 -6.62 -4.17
C LEU A 55 -9.15 -5.34 -4.78
N ASN A 56 -8.31 -4.36 -5.08
CA ASN A 56 -8.69 -3.15 -5.81
C ASN A 56 -8.73 -3.35 -7.35
N GLY A 57 -8.53 -4.58 -7.84
CA GLY A 57 -8.60 -4.90 -9.27
C GLY A 57 -7.34 -4.54 -10.06
N TYR A 58 -6.25 -4.17 -9.39
CA TYR A 58 -5.00 -3.79 -10.04
C TYR A 58 -3.99 -4.94 -10.03
N ASN A 59 -3.09 -4.96 -11.00
CA ASN A 59 -1.91 -5.82 -11.04
C ASN A 59 -0.65 -5.02 -10.67
N ILE A 60 0.41 -5.73 -10.31
CA ILE A 60 1.75 -5.14 -10.21
C ILE A 60 2.70 -5.83 -11.20
N GLU A 61 3.60 -5.07 -11.78
CA GLU A 61 4.66 -5.54 -12.68
C GLU A 61 5.93 -4.73 -12.42
N THR A 62 7.11 -5.33 -12.52
CA THR A 62 8.37 -4.57 -12.51
C THR A 62 8.80 -4.29 -13.94
N MET A 63 9.25 -3.07 -14.20
CA MET A 63 9.65 -2.61 -15.54
C MET A 63 10.90 -1.74 -15.42
N ASN A 64 11.81 -1.89 -16.40
CA ASN A 64 13.00 -1.06 -16.50
C ASN A 64 12.80 0.06 -17.52
N GLU A 65 12.90 1.32 -17.07
CA GLU A 65 12.94 2.49 -17.95
C GLU A 65 14.29 3.17 -17.82
N LYS A 66 15.04 3.27 -18.93
CA LYS A 66 16.36 3.94 -18.98
C LYS A 66 17.32 3.47 -17.86
N ASN A 67 17.38 2.16 -17.63
CA ASN A 67 18.18 1.51 -16.57
C ASN A 67 17.75 1.81 -15.13
N VAL A 68 16.54 2.36 -14.93
CA VAL A 68 15.93 2.51 -13.62
C VAL A 68 14.73 1.57 -13.53
N GLU A 69 14.69 0.74 -12.49
CA GLU A 69 13.58 -0.17 -12.24
C GLU A 69 12.43 0.57 -11.53
N TYR A 70 11.21 0.26 -11.96
CA TYR A 70 9.97 0.76 -11.38
C TYR A 70 9.01 -0.37 -11.09
N LEU A 71 8.18 -0.20 -10.06
CA LEU A 71 7.01 -1.02 -9.84
C LEU A 71 5.80 -0.32 -10.45
N TYR A 72 5.18 -0.98 -11.42
CA TYR A 72 4.00 -0.49 -12.12
C TYR A 72 2.76 -1.06 -11.48
N ILE A 73 1.80 -0.18 -11.21
CA ILE A 73 0.44 -0.60 -10.89
C ILE A 73 -0.36 -0.44 -12.16
N THR A 74 -0.96 -1.54 -12.61
CA THR A 74 -1.68 -1.61 -13.88
C THR A 74 -3.10 -2.09 -13.66
N ASN A 75 -4.00 -1.76 -14.58
CA ASN A 75 -5.27 -2.46 -14.71
C ASN A 75 -5.43 -3.00 -16.13
N VAL A 76 -6.44 -3.86 -16.31
CA VAL A 76 -6.81 -4.37 -17.62
C VAL A 76 -8.28 -4.03 -17.84
N GLU A 77 -8.54 -3.18 -18.83
CA GLU A 77 -9.88 -2.80 -19.26
C GLU A 77 -10.09 -3.25 -20.70
N CYS A 78 -11.17 -4.00 -20.95
CA CYS A 78 -11.49 -4.54 -22.27
C CYS A 78 -10.31 -5.26 -22.95
N GLY A 79 -9.50 -5.99 -22.18
CA GLY A 79 -8.32 -6.72 -22.66
C GLY A 79 -7.08 -5.86 -22.92
N LYS A 80 -7.15 -4.54 -22.71
CA LYS A 80 -6.01 -3.62 -22.85
C LYS A 80 -5.44 -3.28 -21.48
N LYS A 81 -4.11 -3.30 -21.38
CA LYS A 81 -3.39 -2.95 -20.15
C LYS A 81 -3.13 -1.45 -20.09
N TYR A 82 -3.43 -0.84 -18.94
CA TYR A 82 -3.14 0.56 -18.65
C TYR A 82 -2.22 0.68 -17.44
N ILE A 83 -1.27 1.62 -17.51
CA ILE A 83 -0.35 1.93 -16.41
C ILE A 83 -0.94 3.07 -15.60
N LEU A 84 -1.41 2.76 -14.39
CA LEU A 84 -2.03 3.72 -13.49
C LEU A 84 -0.96 4.49 -12.71
N GLU A 85 -0.03 3.76 -12.08
CA GLU A 85 1.08 4.34 -11.30
C GLU A 85 2.43 3.78 -11.74
N ARG A 86 3.48 4.58 -11.48
CA ARG A 86 4.89 4.19 -11.66
C ARG A 86 5.64 4.53 -10.38
N LEU A 87 5.96 3.51 -9.60
CA LEU A 87 6.59 3.70 -8.29
C LEU A 87 8.10 3.52 -8.41
N PRO A 88 8.91 4.53 -8.04
CA PRO A 88 10.36 4.44 -8.11
C PRO A 88 10.90 3.43 -7.09
N THR A 89 12.05 2.84 -7.43
CA THR A 89 12.80 1.97 -6.52
C THR A 89 13.89 2.75 -5.77
N PHE A 90 14.13 2.39 -4.52
CA PHE A 90 15.35 2.77 -3.80
C PHE A 90 16.52 1.85 -4.20
N SER A 91 17.75 2.25 -3.89
CA SER A 91 18.93 1.38 -4.06
C SER A 91 18.85 0.08 -3.25
N SER A 92 18.01 0.04 -2.21
CA SER A 92 17.71 -1.17 -1.44
C SER A 92 16.73 -2.13 -2.11
N GLY A 93 16.21 -1.80 -3.30
CA GLY A 93 15.17 -2.58 -4.00
C GLY A 93 13.76 -2.38 -3.44
N LEU A 94 13.55 -1.41 -2.55
CA LEU A 94 12.22 -1.08 -2.02
C LEU A 94 11.54 -0.07 -2.94
N TYR A 95 10.34 -0.40 -3.41
CA TYR A 95 9.49 0.55 -4.11
C TYR A 95 8.71 1.41 -3.12
N TYR A 96 8.48 2.68 -3.47
CA TYR A 96 7.77 3.59 -2.58
C TYR A 96 6.84 4.54 -3.35
N ALA A 97 5.88 5.10 -2.61
CA ALA A 97 4.99 6.13 -3.08
C ALA A 97 4.70 7.10 -1.93
N HIS A 98 4.49 8.37 -2.26
CA HIS A 98 3.85 9.30 -1.33
C HIS A 98 2.34 9.17 -1.48
N ILE A 99 1.66 8.88 -0.38
CA ILE A 99 0.21 8.73 -0.35
C ILE A 99 -0.43 9.97 0.24
N SER A 100 -1.63 10.30 -0.21
CA SER A 100 -2.53 11.18 0.52
C SER A 100 -3.70 10.35 1.06
N ALA A 101 -4.03 10.55 2.34
CA ALA A 101 -5.22 9.97 2.92
C ALA A 101 -6.43 10.86 2.57
N ILE A 102 -7.51 10.26 2.08
CA ILE A 102 -8.74 11.01 1.80
C ILE A 102 -9.53 11.22 3.10
N GLU A 103 -9.65 10.16 3.92
CA GLU A 103 -10.37 10.18 5.19
C GLU A 103 -9.74 9.17 6.15
N SER A 104 -9.27 9.63 7.31
CA SER A 104 -8.95 8.78 8.46
C SER A 104 -9.81 9.23 9.62
N TYR A 105 -10.99 8.62 9.79
CA TYR A 105 -11.82 8.88 10.97
C TYR A 105 -11.26 8.12 12.17
N VAL A 106 -10.12 8.58 12.69
CA VAL A 106 -9.66 8.15 14.01
C VAL A 106 -10.61 8.80 15.02
N THR A 107 -11.60 8.04 15.48
CA THR A 107 -12.34 8.42 16.68
C THR A 107 -11.52 7.91 17.86
N THR A 108 -10.69 8.78 18.43
CA THR A 108 -10.06 8.54 19.72
C THR A 108 -11.17 8.55 20.78
N ASN A 109 -11.47 7.39 21.34
CA ASN A 109 -12.20 7.28 22.61
C ASN A 109 -11.20 7.11 23.75
#